data_AF-A0A534Y4Z8-F1
#
_entry.id   AF-A0A534Y4Z8-F1
#
_cell.length_a   1.000
_cell.length_b   1.000
_cell.length_c   1.000
_cell.angle_alpha   90.00
_cell.angle_beta   90.00
_cell.angle_gamma   90.00
#
_symmetry.space_group_name_H-M   'P 1'
#
loop_
_entity.id
_entity.type
_entity.pdbx_description
1 polymer ?
#
loop_
_entity_poly.entity_id
_entity_poly.type
_entity_poly.pdbx_seq_one_letter_code
_entity_poly.pdbx_strand_id
1 'polypeptide(L)'
;MRIDRLDDADAAFEQATKLSPDAWMAFVGRAYVRFFRGHQAAARVMLARAKEAAQRAPAPAQRMVDVTIAWTQLAVGSSDQALRAVDDLEKTAKAHGDESGYAWAAVERGEMLFELGKRDQARAQIVEALQRSEKLNGEDANGLRRVAFWAAQRNALALGRKDEAAKAVQGLEALPPAPPDATSMREMLTAARAAQAIGSGNGAQAVSLLSSCSRTNFRCQQQMIEAQTLLGNQRAADETRAWMATANVRDGLSQGDDPIYLYLRMRFGVPPKAGTP
;
A
#
# COMPACT_ATOMS: atom_id res chain seq x y z
N MET A 1 1.22 6.74 -15.34
CA MET A 1 0.30 7.54 -16.14
C MET A 1 0.58 8.99 -15.75
N ARG A 2 0.31 10.02 -16.55
CA ARG A 2 0.46 11.41 -16.08
C ARG A 2 -0.93 12.03 -15.96
N ILE A 3 -1.18 12.95 -15.02
CA ILE A 3 -2.54 13.54 -14.81
C ILE A 3 -3.00 14.32 -16.04
N ASP A 4 -2.07 14.97 -16.75
CA ASP A 4 -2.28 15.62 -18.04
C ASP A 4 -2.50 14.62 -19.20
N ARG A 5 -2.39 13.32 -18.95
CA ARG A 5 -2.52 12.24 -19.94
C ARG A 5 -3.49 11.13 -19.50
N LEU A 6 -4.48 11.47 -18.69
CA LEU A 6 -5.51 10.50 -18.27
C LEU A 6 -6.34 9.99 -19.45
N ASP A 7 -6.58 10.81 -20.48
CA ASP A 7 -7.31 10.41 -21.69
C ASP A 7 -6.52 9.38 -22.51
N ASP A 8 -5.25 9.65 -22.79
CA ASP A 8 -4.36 8.70 -23.48
C ASP A 8 -4.29 7.36 -22.76
N ALA A 9 -4.24 7.39 -21.42
CA ALA A 9 -4.11 6.17 -20.64
C ALA A 9 -5.42 5.36 -20.59
N ASP A 10 -6.56 6.03 -20.49
CA ASP A 10 -7.87 5.36 -20.60
C ASP A 10 -8.03 4.72 -21.98
N ALA A 11 -7.65 5.43 -23.05
CA ALA A 11 -7.68 4.91 -24.41
C ALA A 11 -6.76 3.69 -24.58
N ALA A 12 -5.54 3.74 -24.03
CA ALA A 12 -4.60 2.62 -24.08
C ALA A 12 -5.13 1.39 -23.33
N PHE A 13 -5.69 1.57 -22.12
CA PHE A 13 -6.29 0.45 -21.39
C PHE A 13 -7.57 -0.07 -22.04
N GLU A 14 -8.39 0.81 -22.60
CA GLU A 14 -9.55 0.38 -23.38
C GLU A 14 -9.12 -0.50 -24.56
N GLN A 15 -8.11 -0.08 -25.32
CA GLN A 15 -7.56 -0.88 -26.40
C GLN A 15 -7.04 -2.24 -25.89
N ALA A 16 -6.33 -2.27 -24.75
CA ALA A 16 -5.89 -3.52 -24.14
C ALA A 16 -7.06 -4.45 -23.78
N THR A 17 -8.15 -3.92 -23.21
CA THR A 17 -9.36 -4.71 -22.90
C THR A 17 -10.12 -5.21 -24.12
N LYS A 18 -10.01 -4.51 -25.27
CA LYS A 18 -10.55 -4.97 -26.56
C LYS A 18 -9.72 -6.12 -27.15
N LEU A 19 -8.39 -6.04 -27.00
CA LEU A 19 -7.46 -7.06 -27.49
C LEU A 19 -7.48 -8.32 -26.63
N SER A 20 -7.62 -8.17 -25.31
CA SER A 20 -7.71 -9.27 -24.36
C SER A 20 -8.77 -8.98 -23.30
N PRO A 21 -9.93 -9.63 -23.37
CA PRO A 21 -10.97 -9.52 -22.33
C PRO A 21 -10.51 -9.98 -20.94
N ASP A 22 -9.45 -10.78 -20.86
CA ASP A 22 -8.87 -11.26 -19.59
C ASP A 22 -7.77 -10.34 -19.04
N ALA A 23 -7.54 -9.18 -19.67
CA ALA A 23 -6.55 -8.20 -19.22
C ALA A 23 -7.02 -7.46 -17.95
N TRP A 24 -7.11 -8.18 -16.83
CA TRP A 24 -7.56 -7.65 -15.53
C TRP A 24 -6.77 -6.39 -15.11
N MET A 25 -5.46 -6.33 -15.38
CA MET A 25 -4.64 -5.13 -15.12
C MET A 25 -5.12 -3.90 -15.89
N ALA A 26 -5.62 -4.07 -17.12
CA ALA A 26 -6.15 -2.96 -17.89
C ALA A 26 -7.46 -2.44 -17.27
N PHE A 27 -8.31 -3.34 -16.76
CA PHE A 27 -9.49 -2.91 -16.00
C PHE A 27 -9.14 -2.18 -14.70
N VAL A 28 -8.13 -2.66 -13.94
CA VAL A 28 -7.60 -1.93 -12.78
C VAL A 28 -7.09 -0.54 -13.19
N GLY A 29 -6.32 -0.46 -14.27
CA GLY A 29 -5.83 0.80 -14.83
C GLY A 29 -6.96 1.78 -15.18
N ARG A 30 -8.04 1.31 -15.81
CA ARG A 30 -9.23 2.12 -16.08
C ARG A 30 -9.92 2.56 -14.79
N ALA A 31 -10.04 1.69 -13.79
CA ALA A 31 -10.59 2.07 -12.50
C ALA A 31 -9.81 3.22 -11.88
N TYR A 32 -8.47 3.19 -11.95
CA TYR A 32 -7.60 4.23 -11.43
C TYR A 32 -7.83 5.56 -12.17
N VAL A 33 -7.91 5.54 -13.50
CA VAL A 33 -8.27 6.76 -14.27
C VAL A 33 -9.59 7.34 -13.78
N ARG A 34 -10.62 6.50 -13.57
CA ARG A 34 -11.93 6.95 -13.11
C ARG A 34 -11.87 7.53 -11.69
N PHE A 35 -11.14 6.90 -10.76
CA PHE A 35 -10.92 7.48 -9.43
C PHE A 35 -10.23 8.84 -9.51
N PHE A 36 -9.23 9.00 -10.38
CA PHE A 36 -8.54 10.27 -10.57
C PHE A 36 -9.40 11.38 -11.15
N ARG A 37 -10.49 11.04 -11.83
CA ARG A 37 -11.52 11.99 -12.29
C ARG A 37 -12.65 12.20 -11.28
N GLY A 38 -12.60 11.55 -10.12
CA GLY A 38 -13.70 11.57 -9.14
C GLY A 38 -14.90 10.70 -9.53
N HIS A 39 -14.81 9.89 -10.59
CA HIS A 39 -15.90 9.06 -11.10
C HIS A 39 -15.96 7.71 -10.36
N GLN A 40 -16.24 7.76 -9.05
CA GLN A 40 -16.15 6.59 -8.16
C GLN A 40 -17.04 5.42 -8.59
N ALA A 41 -18.29 5.69 -8.99
CA ALA A 41 -19.21 4.64 -9.44
C ALA A 41 -18.68 3.92 -10.70
N ALA A 42 -18.18 4.67 -11.68
CA ALA A 42 -17.59 4.09 -12.89
C ALA A 42 -16.30 3.32 -12.58
N ALA A 43 -15.51 3.76 -11.60
CA ALA A 43 -14.32 3.04 -11.15
C ALA A 43 -14.67 1.66 -10.55
N ARG A 44 -15.73 1.59 -9.72
CA ARG A 44 -16.23 0.33 -9.15
C ARG A 44 -16.68 -0.66 -10.23
N VAL A 45 -17.33 -0.19 -11.29
CA VAL A 45 -17.70 -1.04 -12.44
C VAL A 45 -16.45 -1.64 -13.10
N MET A 46 -15.38 -0.86 -13.25
CA MET A 46 -14.11 -1.37 -13.81
C MET A 46 -13.44 -2.39 -12.87
N LEU A 47 -13.47 -2.17 -11.55
CA LEU A 47 -12.92 -3.14 -10.60
C LEU A 47 -13.73 -4.45 -10.56
N ALA A 48 -15.05 -4.40 -10.72
CA ALA A 48 -15.87 -5.61 -10.86
C ALA A 48 -15.46 -6.42 -12.11
N ARG A 49 -15.27 -5.74 -13.25
CA ARG A 49 -14.75 -6.39 -14.46
C ARG A 49 -13.32 -6.92 -14.29
N ALA A 50 -12.47 -6.21 -13.55
CA ALA A 50 -11.13 -6.70 -13.23
C ALA A 50 -11.20 -8.02 -12.45
N LYS A 51 -12.11 -8.12 -11.47
CA LYS A 51 -12.32 -9.32 -10.67
C LYS A 51 -12.84 -10.49 -11.51
N GLU A 52 -13.80 -10.23 -12.39
CA GLU A 52 -14.28 -11.23 -13.36
C GLU A 52 -13.16 -11.72 -14.29
N ALA A 53 -12.40 -10.80 -14.88
CA ALA A 53 -11.26 -11.13 -15.75
C ALA A 53 -10.14 -11.90 -15.02
N ALA A 54 -9.95 -11.64 -13.73
CA ALA A 54 -8.92 -12.29 -12.93
C ALA A 54 -9.28 -13.72 -12.51
N GLN A 55 -10.52 -14.20 -12.68
CA GLN A 55 -10.94 -15.55 -12.24
C GLN A 55 -10.06 -16.69 -12.78
N ARG A 56 -9.44 -16.49 -13.95
CA ARG A 56 -8.53 -17.45 -14.59
C ARG A 56 -7.05 -17.16 -14.36
N ALA A 57 -6.74 -16.04 -13.70
CA ALA A 57 -5.36 -15.67 -13.37
C ALA A 57 -4.85 -16.50 -12.17
N PRO A 58 -3.53 -16.62 -11.97
CA PRO A 58 -2.96 -17.23 -10.78
C PRO A 58 -3.44 -16.54 -9.48
N ALA A 59 -3.48 -17.27 -8.37
CA ALA A 59 -3.97 -16.77 -7.08
C ALA A 59 -3.35 -15.41 -6.65
N PRO A 60 -2.04 -15.14 -6.83
CA PRO A 60 -1.47 -13.82 -6.52
C PRO A 60 -2.09 -12.66 -7.31
N ALA A 61 -2.47 -12.89 -8.57
CA ALA A 61 -3.12 -11.87 -9.40
C ALA A 61 -4.58 -11.63 -8.97
N GLN A 62 -5.32 -12.69 -8.65
CA GLN A 62 -6.67 -12.57 -8.07
C GLN A 62 -6.63 -11.77 -6.77
N ARG A 63 -5.71 -12.13 -5.88
CA ARG A 63 -5.46 -11.43 -4.62
C ARG A 63 -5.17 -9.95 -4.83
N MET A 64 -4.31 -9.59 -5.79
CA MET A 64 -4.03 -8.17 -6.08
C MET A 64 -5.29 -7.38 -6.43
N VAL A 65 -6.20 -7.96 -7.22
CA VAL A 65 -7.47 -7.29 -7.58
C VAL A 65 -8.35 -7.10 -6.35
N ASP A 66 -8.48 -8.13 -5.52
CA ASP A 66 -9.28 -8.05 -4.28
C ASP A 66 -8.72 -7.02 -3.28
N VAL A 67 -7.40 -7.01 -3.08
CA VAL A 67 -6.71 -6.01 -2.26
C VAL A 67 -6.91 -4.61 -2.84
N THR A 68 -6.87 -4.45 -4.16
CA THR A 68 -7.16 -3.19 -4.83
C THR A 68 -8.60 -2.72 -4.58
N ILE A 69 -9.58 -3.62 -4.63
CA ILE A 69 -10.96 -3.31 -4.27
C ILE A 69 -11.04 -2.83 -2.83
N ALA A 70 -10.43 -3.54 -1.89
CA ALA A 70 -10.48 -3.19 -0.48
C ALA A 70 -9.87 -1.80 -0.19
N TRP A 71 -8.66 -1.52 -0.70
CA TRP A 71 -8.00 -0.23 -0.51
C TRP A 71 -8.74 0.93 -1.18
N THR A 72 -9.32 0.71 -2.35
CA THR A 72 -10.12 1.75 -3.01
C THR A 72 -11.42 2.06 -2.26
N GLN A 73 -12.05 1.06 -1.64
CA GLN A 73 -13.19 1.27 -0.75
C GLN A 73 -12.80 2.11 0.47
N LEU A 74 -11.67 1.81 1.09
CA LEU A 74 -11.16 2.59 2.22
C LEU A 74 -10.89 4.03 1.80
N ALA A 75 -10.28 4.21 0.64
CA ALA A 75 -9.88 5.50 0.10
C ALA A 75 -11.08 6.43 -0.22
N VAL A 76 -12.25 5.88 -0.51
CA VAL A 76 -13.50 6.64 -0.66
C VAL A 76 -14.33 6.71 0.63
N GLY A 77 -13.73 6.40 1.78
CA GLY A 77 -14.37 6.48 3.09
C GLY A 77 -15.33 5.34 3.43
N SER A 78 -15.37 4.27 2.63
CA SER A 78 -16.25 3.11 2.85
C SER A 78 -15.55 2.02 3.68
N SER A 79 -15.16 2.34 4.92
CA SER A 79 -14.35 1.46 5.78
C SER A 79 -14.96 0.07 6.01
N ASP A 80 -16.28 -0.02 6.21
CA ASP A 80 -16.95 -1.31 6.38
C ASP A 80 -16.96 -2.16 5.11
N GLN A 81 -16.98 -1.53 3.93
CA GLN A 81 -16.88 -2.25 2.65
C GLN A 81 -15.44 -2.71 2.40
N ALA A 82 -14.45 -1.90 2.81
CA ALA A 82 -13.05 -2.26 2.72
C ALA A 82 -12.73 -3.51 3.56
N LEU A 83 -13.12 -3.51 4.84
CA LEU A 83 -12.88 -4.65 5.72
C LEU A 83 -13.63 -5.91 5.26
N ARG A 84 -14.89 -5.77 4.80
CA ARG A 84 -15.64 -6.88 4.19
C ARG A 84 -14.94 -7.47 2.97
N ALA A 85 -14.34 -6.63 2.11
CA ALA A 85 -13.60 -7.12 0.96
C ALA A 85 -12.36 -7.94 1.36
N VAL A 86 -11.70 -7.59 2.47
CA VAL A 86 -10.60 -8.41 3.02
C VAL A 86 -11.11 -9.71 3.65
N ASP A 87 -12.27 -9.69 4.31
CA ASP A 87 -12.92 -10.91 4.83
C ASP A 87 -13.29 -11.89 3.71
N ASP A 88 -13.81 -11.37 2.59
CA ASP A 88 -14.12 -12.18 1.40
C ASP A 88 -12.85 -12.77 0.75
N LEU A 89 -11.77 -11.98 0.69
CA LEU A 89 -10.45 -12.45 0.24
C LEU A 89 -9.96 -13.60 1.12
N GLU A 90 -10.00 -13.44 2.45
CA GLU A 90 -9.57 -14.47 3.40
C GLU A 90 -10.38 -15.76 3.26
N LYS A 91 -11.70 -15.62 3.18
CA LYS A 91 -12.63 -16.76 3.01
C LYS A 91 -12.36 -17.50 1.71
N THR A 92 -12.13 -16.77 0.62
CA THR A 92 -11.84 -17.34 -0.71
C THR A 92 -10.50 -18.07 -0.69
N ALA A 93 -9.45 -17.45 -0.14
CA ALA A 93 -8.13 -18.06 -0.03
C ALA A 93 -8.20 -19.37 0.77
N LYS A 94 -8.90 -19.37 1.91
CA LYS A 94 -9.11 -20.57 2.73
C LYS A 94 -9.90 -21.66 1.99
N ALA A 95 -10.95 -21.29 1.26
CA ALA A 95 -11.75 -22.24 0.49
C ALA A 95 -10.97 -22.92 -0.65
N HIS A 96 -9.98 -22.22 -1.21
CA HIS A 96 -9.14 -22.72 -2.29
C HIS A 96 -7.80 -23.35 -1.81
N GLY A 97 -7.53 -23.36 -0.50
CA GLY A 97 -6.24 -23.82 0.04
C GLY A 97 -5.06 -22.92 -0.35
N ASP A 98 -5.31 -21.64 -0.66
CA ASP A 98 -4.25 -20.64 -0.86
C ASP A 98 -3.75 -20.14 0.50
N GLU A 99 -2.84 -20.89 1.11
CA GLU A 99 -2.24 -20.55 2.41
C GLU A 99 -1.52 -19.19 2.39
N SER A 100 -0.94 -18.81 1.25
CA SER A 100 -0.31 -17.49 1.10
C SER A 100 -1.36 -16.39 1.12
N GLY A 101 -2.40 -16.51 0.30
CA GLY A 101 -3.53 -15.58 0.31
C GLY A 101 -4.21 -15.46 1.67
N TYR A 102 -4.33 -16.57 2.39
CA TYR A 102 -4.88 -16.60 3.74
C TYR A 102 -4.00 -15.81 4.73
N ALA A 103 -2.68 -15.90 4.62
CA ALA A 103 -1.77 -15.11 5.45
C ALA A 103 -1.73 -13.62 5.04
N TRP A 104 -1.76 -13.33 3.72
CA TRP A 104 -1.85 -11.97 3.19
C TRP A 104 -3.11 -11.24 3.65
N ALA A 105 -4.25 -11.92 3.75
CA ALA A 105 -5.49 -11.30 4.22
C ALA A 105 -5.34 -10.64 5.60
N ALA A 106 -4.61 -11.30 6.51
CA ALA A 106 -4.38 -10.78 7.86
C ALA A 106 -3.51 -9.51 7.85
N VAL A 107 -2.46 -9.44 7.02
CA VAL A 107 -1.64 -8.23 6.94
C VAL A 107 -2.41 -7.06 6.32
N GLU A 108 -3.20 -7.31 5.28
CA GLU A 108 -4.04 -6.28 4.64
C GLU A 108 -5.09 -5.74 5.61
N ARG A 109 -5.75 -6.62 6.37
CA ARG A 109 -6.67 -6.20 7.43
C ARG A 109 -5.95 -5.37 8.49
N GLY A 110 -4.75 -5.80 8.90
CA GLY A 110 -3.92 -5.09 9.85
C GLY A 110 -3.56 -3.68 9.40
N GLU A 111 -3.13 -3.51 8.15
CA GLU A 111 -2.81 -2.21 7.55
C GLU A 111 -4.04 -1.30 7.47
N MET A 112 -5.21 -1.81 7.03
CA MET A 112 -6.44 -1.01 6.99
C MET A 112 -6.91 -0.60 8.39
N LEU A 113 -6.85 -1.50 9.37
CA LEU A 113 -7.15 -1.18 10.76
C LEU A 113 -6.19 -0.13 11.33
N PHE A 114 -4.91 -0.18 10.94
CA PHE A 114 -3.93 0.84 11.31
C PHE A 114 -4.35 2.19 10.73
N GLU A 115 -4.69 2.26 9.44
CA GLU A 115 -5.15 3.50 8.82
C GLU A 115 -6.45 4.05 9.44
N LEU A 116 -7.33 3.18 9.92
CA LEU A 116 -8.54 3.53 10.67
C LEU A 116 -8.30 3.93 12.14
N GLY A 117 -7.04 3.99 12.59
CA GLY A 117 -6.68 4.32 13.97
C GLY A 117 -6.95 3.21 14.99
N LYS A 118 -7.38 2.02 14.55
CA LYS A 118 -7.68 0.86 15.42
C LYS A 118 -6.39 0.07 15.72
N ARG A 119 -5.44 0.72 16.39
CA ARG A 119 -4.05 0.26 16.54
C ARG A 119 -3.90 -1.13 17.17
N ASP A 120 -4.62 -1.43 18.25
CA ASP A 120 -4.53 -2.74 18.91
C ASP A 120 -5.09 -3.87 18.05
N GLN A 121 -6.20 -3.63 17.33
CA GLN A 121 -6.77 -4.59 16.40
C GLN A 121 -5.83 -4.84 15.21
N ALA A 122 -5.24 -3.77 14.68
CA ALA A 122 -4.21 -3.86 13.65
C ALA A 122 -3.01 -4.70 14.11
N ARG A 123 -2.51 -4.48 15.33
CA ARG A 123 -1.43 -5.26 15.92
C ARG A 123 -1.75 -6.75 15.96
N ALA A 124 -2.95 -7.10 16.41
CA ALA A 124 -3.38 -8.49 16.49
C ALA A 124 -3.36 -9.17 15.11
N GLN A 125 -3.88 -8.49 14.08
CA GLN A 125 -3.89 -9.00 12.71
C GLN A 125 -2.49 -9.13 12.10
N ILE A 126 -1.58 -8.20 12.39
CA ILE A 126 -0.19 -8.27 11.90
C ILE A 126 0.56 -9.44 12.56
N VAL A 127 0.37 -9.66 13.87
CA VAL A 127 0.96 -10.82 14.57
C VAL A 127 0.43 -12.12 13.98
N GLU A 128 -0.87 -12.19 13.72
CA GLU A 128 -1.49 -13.34 13.08
C GLU A 128 -0.93 -13.60 11.67
N ALA A 129 -0.71 -12.55 10.86
CA ALA A 129 -0.07 -12.68 9.55
C ALA A 129 1.35 -13.27 9.65
N LEU A 130 2.16 -12.78 10.60
CA LEU A 130 3.51 -13.31 10.84
C LEU A 130 3.47 -14.79 11.26
N GLN A 131 2.57 -15.17 12.16
CA GLN A 131 2.37 -16.56 12.59
C GLN A 131 1.96 -17.46 11.41
N ARG A 132 0.97 -17.03 10.62
CA ARG A 132 0.53 -17.77 9.42
C ARG A 132 1.68 -17.94 8.41
N SER A 133 2.56 -16.94 8.33
CA SER A 133 3.71 -16.97 7.42
C SER A 133 4.76 -18.02 7.78
N GLU A 134 4.86 -18.50 9.03
CA GLU A 134 5.93 -19.41 9.48
C GLU A 134 6.00 -20.71 8.68
N LYS A 135 4.86 -21.17 8.15
CA LYS A 135 4.74 -22.39 7.35
C LYS A 135 4.99 -22.18 5.85
N LEU A 136 5.10 -20.93 5.42
CA LEU A 136 5.25 -20.55 4.01
C LEU A 136 6.73 -20.44 3.64
N ASN A 137 7.05 -20.72 2.37
CA ASN A 137 8.41 -20.65 1.85
C ASN A 137 8.45 -19.90 0.52
N GLY A 138 9.66 -19.52 0.10
CA GLY A 138 9.89 -18.83 -1.17
C GLY A 138 9.63 -17.33 -1.14
N GLU A 139 9.66 -16.71 -2.31
CA GLU A 139 9.71 -15.25 -2.43
C GLU A 139 8.40 -14.56 -2.01
N ASP A 140 7.24 -15.15 -2.30
CA ASP A 140 5.94 -14.60 -1.85
C ASP A 140 5.84 -14.58 -0.32
N ALA A 141 6.34 -15.63 0.35
CA ALA A 141 6.42 -15.69 1.80
C ALA A 141 7.37 -14.63 2.39
N ASN A 142 8.51 -14.39 1.73
CA ASN A 142 9.42 -13.33 2.12
C ASN A 142 8.79 -11.95 1.92
N GLY A 143 8.12 -11.71 0.79
CA GLY A 143 7.37 -10.49 0.52
C GLY A 143 6.32 -10.20 1.59
N LEU A 144 5.52 -11.21 1.95
CA LEU A 144 4.55 -11.12 3.05
C LEU A 144 5.21 -10.71 4.36
N ARG A 145 6.29 -11.40 4.76
CA ARG A 145 7.01 -11.10 6.01
C ARG A 145 7.60 -9.70 6.00
N ARG A 146 8.11 -9.22 4.85
CA ARG A 146 8.62 -7.85 4.72
C ARG A 146 7.52 -6.83 5.02
N VAL A 147 6.36 -6.98 4.39
CA VAL A 147 5.20 -6.11 4.62
C VAL A 147 4.74 -6.21 6.07
N ALA A 148 4.62 -7.42 6.63
CA ALA A 148 4.14 -7.63 7.98
C ALA A 148 5.11 -7.09 9.06
N PHE A 149 6.43 -7.26 8.91
CA PHE A 149 7.39 -6.66 9.83
C PHE A 149 7.39 -5.13 9.74
N TRP A 150 7.28 -4.58 8.54
CA TRP A 150 7.20 -3.14 8.39
C TRP A 150 5.89 -2.57 8.97
N ALA A 151 4.76 -3.24 8.77
CA ALA A 151 3.47 -2.94 9.40
C ALA A 151 3.57 -3.01 10.93
N ALA A 152 4.20 -4.06 11.47
CA ALA A 152 4.41 -4.25 12.91
C ALA A 152 5.24 -3.11 13.51
N GLN A 153 6.30 -2.70 12.81
CA GLN A 153 7.16 -1.59 13.21
C GLN A 153 6.37 -0.28 13.32
N ARG A 154 5.60 0.07 12.29
CA ARG A 154 4.76 1.28 12.27
C ARG A 154 3.72 1.24 13.39
N ASN A 155 3.06 0.11 13.54
CA ASN A 155 2.04 -0.09 14.58
C ASN A 155 2.64 0.08 15.99
N ALA A 156 3.79 -0.54 16.24
CA ALA A 156 4.51 -0.44 17.52
C ALA A 156 4.95 0.99 17.82
N LEU A 157 5.49 1.72 16.83
CA LEU A 157 5.84 3.14 17.01
C LEU A 157 4.61 3.99 17.36
N ALA A 158 3.48 3.80 16.66
CA ALA A 158 2.24 4.51 16.95
C ALA A 158 1.68 4.24 18.36
N LEU A 159 2.03 3.09 18.95
CA LEU A 159 1.70 2.70 20.32
C LEU A 159 2.78 3.07 21.35
N GLY A 160 3.87 3.75 20.94
CA GLY A 160 4.99 4.10 21.82
C GLY A 160 5.86 2.90 22.24
N ARG A 161 5.69 1.73 21.60
CA ARG A 161 6.37 0.47 21.96
C ARG A 161 7.70 0.33 21.21
N LYS A 162 8.70 1.11 21.63
CA LYS A 162 10.01 1.20 20.95
C LYS A 162 10.72 -0.15 20.79
N ASP A 163 10.66 -1.01 21.81
CA ASP A 163 11.31 -2.33 21.77
C ASP A 163 10.63 -3.27 20.75
N GLU A 164 9.30 -3.26 20.68
CA GLU A 164 8.55 -4.02 19.67
C GLU A 164 8.87 -3.50 18.26
N ALA A 165 8.99 -2.17 18.08
CA ALA A 165 9.38 -1.58 16.82
C ALA A 165 10.81 -1.98 16.40
N ALA A 166 11.76 -2.01 17.34
CA ALA A 166 13.13 -2.45 17.07
C ALA A 166 13.21 -3.93 16.67
N LYS A 167 12.47 -4.80 17.36
CA LYS A 167 12.36 -6.23 17.00
C LYS A 167 11.80 -6.43 15.60
N ALA A 168 10.81 -5.63 15.21
CA ALA A 168 10.24 -5.69 13.86
C ALA A 168 11.26 -5.30 12.78
N VAL A 169 12.12 -4.30 13.03
CA VAL A 169 13.23 -3.96 12.11
C VAL A 169 14.24 -5.10 12.02
N GLN A 170 14.61 -5.72 13.14
CA GLN A 170 15.50 -6.89 13.13
C GLN A 170 14.91 -8.05 12.31
N GLY A 171 13.61 -8.29 12.43
CA GLY A 171 12.90 -9.27 11.60
C GLY A 171 13.01 -8.97 10.11
N LEU A 172 12.90 -7.69 9.72
CA LEU A 172 13.04 -7.25 8.33
C LEU A 172 14.49 -7.39 7.80
N GLU A 173 15.48 -7.14 8.66
CA GLU A 173 16.91 -7.29 8.36
C GLU A 173 17.34 -8.76 8.21
N ALA A 174 16.70 -9.67 8.95
CA ALA A 174 16.98 -11.10 8.89
C ALA A 174 16.48 -11.78 7.60
N LEU A 175 15.62 -11.11 6.81
CA LEU A 175 15.09 -11.68 5.57
C LEU A 175 16.12 -11.59 4.42
N PRO A 176 16.23 -12.62 3.55
CA PRO A 176 17.12 -12.61 2.38
C PRO A 176 16.85 -11.39 1.50
N PRO A 177 17.87 -10.68 0.97
CA PRO A 177 17.68 -9.45 0.20
C PRO A 177 16.58 -9.57 -0.85
N ALA A 178 15.74 -8.54 -0.96
CA ALA A 178 14.67 -8.55 -1.97
C ALA A 178 15.26 -8.56 -3.39
N PRO A 179 14.56 -9.17 -4.37
CA PRO A 179 14.98 -9.20 -5.77
C PRO A 179 15.35 -7.82 -6.34
N PRO A 180 16.26 -7.73 -7.32
CA PRO A 180 16.69 -6.45 -7.92
C PRO A 180 15.57 -5.64 -8.59
N ASP A 181 14.49 -6.28 -9.02
CA ASP A 181 13.29 -5.64 -9.59
C ASP A 181 12.25 -5.24 -8.54
N ALA A 182 12.34 -5.77 -7.31
CA ALA A 182 11.46 -5.43 -6.18
C ALA A 182 11.94 -4.18 -5.41
N THR A 183 12.02 -3.03 -6.10
CA THR A 183 12.51 -1.77 -5.53
C THR A 183 11.77 -1.35 -4.26
N SER A 184 10.44 -1.44 -4.27
CA SER A 184 9.59 -1.12 -3.13
C SER A 184 9.95 -1.91 -1.87
N MET A 185 10.21 -3.22 -2.02
CA MET A 185 10.59 -4.11 -0.93
C MET A 185 11.98 -3.80 -0.37
N ARG A 186 12.94 -3.41 -1.21
CA ARG A 186 14.27 -2.97 -0.74
C ARG A 186 14.18 -1.70 0.09
N GLU A 187 13.31 -0.78 -0.31
CA GLU A 187 13.12 0.50 0.36
C GLU A 187 12.35 0.39 1.68
N MET A 188 11.61 -0.70 1.93
CA MET A 188 10.93 -0.92 3.21
C MET A 188 11.89 -0.90 4.41
N LEU A 189 13.11 -1.44 4.27
CA LEU A 189 14.09 -1.40 5.37
C LEU A 189 14.59 0.02 5.62
N THR A 190 14.84 0.78 4.56
CA THR A 190 15.19 2.21 4.65
C THR A 190 14.07 3.00 5.34
N ALA A 191 12.82 2.80 4.93
CA ALA A 191 11.65 3.42 5.53
C ALA A 191 11.46 3.02 7.01
N ALA A 192 11.73 1.76 7.37
CA ALA A 192 11.64 1.29 8.75
C ALA A 192 12.69 1.99 9.65
N ARG A 193 13.94 2.09 9.17
CA ARG A 193 15.01 2.81 9.87
C ARG A 193 14.73 4.32 9.98
N ALA A 194 14.18 4.93 8.92
CA ALA A 194 13.78 6.32 8.95
C ALA A 194 12.66 6.58 9.98
N ALA A 195 11.66 5.70 10.06
CA ALA A 195 10.62 5.79 11.06
C ALA A 195 11.15 5.66 12.51
N GLN A 196 12.18 4.84 12.76
CA GLN A 196 12.85 4.81 14.07
C GLN A 196 13.55 6.14 14.39
N ALA A 197 14.21 6.75 13.40
CA ALA A 197 14.83 8.06 13.56
C ALA A 197 13.78 9.16 13.85
N ILE A 198 12.66 9.17 13.11
CA ILE A 198 11.50 10.05 13.36
C ILE A 198 10.98 9.87 14.79
N GLY A 199 10.71 8.62 15.23
CA GLY A 199 10.23 8.33 16.58
C GLY A 199 11.21 8.65 17.71
N SER A 200 12.48 8.92 17.38
CA SER A 200 13.52 9.37 18.29
C SER A 200 13.79 10.88 18.21
N GLY A 201 13.01 11.62 17.40
CA GLY A 201 13.19 13.06 17.18
C GLY A 201 14.35 13.41 16.24
N ASN A 202 15.01 12.43 15.62
CA ASN A 202 16.14 12.65 14.73
C ASN A 202 15.68 12.86 13.27
N GLY A 203 15.05 14.01 13.02
CA GLY A 203 14.54 14.37 11.69
C GLY A 203 15.64 14.43 10.62
N ALA A 204 16.85 14.87 10.97
CA ALA A 204 17.96 15.00 10.01
C ALA A 204 18.43 13.62 9.49
N GLN A 205 18.59 12.66 10.39
CA GLN A 205 18.90 11.28 10.00
C GLN A 205 17.77 10.67 9.17
N ALA A 206 16.51 10.90 9.53
CA ALA A 206 15.37 10.41 8.77
C ALA A 206 15.34 10.96 7.33
N VAL A 207 15.55 12.27 7.14
CA VAL A 207 15.65 12.88 5.80
C VAL A 207 16.80 12.27 4.99
N SER A 208 17.97 12.08 5.62
CA SER A 208 19.12 11.46 4.96
C SER A 208 18.79 10.04 4.46
N LEU A 209 18.19 9.20 5.30
CA LEU A 209 17.76 7.85 4.93
C LEU A 209 16.72 7.88 3.80
N LEU A 210 15.69 8.71 3.92
CA LEU A 210 14.59 8.76 2.95
C LEU A 210 14.98 9.37 1.61
N SER A 211 16.08 10.13 1.57
CA SER A 211 16.62 10.68 0.31
C SER A 211 17.11 9.60 -0.67
N SER A 212 17.38 8.38 -0.18
CA SER A 212 17.74 7.24 -1.03
C SER A 212 16.54 6.43 -1.52
N CYS A 213 15.32 6.69 -1.02
CA CYS A 213 14.13 6.05 -1.56
C CYS A 213 13.80 6.63 -2.94
N SER A 214 13.22 5.82 -3.80
CA SER A 214 12.57 6.29 -5.02
C SER A 214 11.52 7.33 -4.67
N ARG A 215 11.46 8.37 -5.49
CA ARG A 215 10.40 9.37 -5.40
C ARG A 215 9.02 8.72 -5.54
N THR A 216 8.91 7.61 -6.29
CA THR A 216 7.66 6.88 -6.51
C THR A 216 7.19 6.06 -5.31
N ASN A 217 8.00 5.88 -4.26
CA ASN A 217 7.59 5.19 -3.05
C ASN A 217 6.83 6.13 -2.11
N PHE A 218 5.50 6.13 -2.23
CA PHE A 218 4.63 7.04 -1.49
C PHE A 218 4.72 6.88 0.03
N ARG A 219 5.04 5.69 0.52
CA ARG A 219 5.23 5.42 1.95
C ARG A 219 6.53 6.09 2.45
N CYS A 220 7.63 6.05 1.68
CA CYS A 220 8.83 6.87 1.99
C CYS A 220 8.52 8.38 1.92
N GLN A 221 7.77 8.84 0.91
CA GLN A 221 7.46 10.27 0.77
C GLN A 221 6.55 10.78 1.91
N GLN A 222 5.64 9.96 2.42
CA GLN A 222 4.87 10.29 3.63
C GLN A 222 5.79 10.49 4.84
N GLN A 223 6.74 9.57 5.08
CA GLN A 223 7.70 9.72 6.17
C GLN A 223 8.64 10.92 5.95
N MET A 224 8.93 11.28 4.70
CA MET A 224 9.75 12.44 4.37
C MET A 224 9.06 13.74 4.83
N ILE A 225 7.75 13.85 4.63
CA ILE A 225 6.93 14.96 5.13
C ILE A 225 7.03 15.06 6.65
N GLU A 226 6.92 13.94 7.36
CA GLU A 226 7.04 13.89 8.83
C GLU A 226 8.43 14.34 9.29
N ALA A 227 9.49 13.81 8.67
CA ALA A 227 10.88 14.16 8.99
C ALA A 227 11.21 15.64 8.72
N GLN A 228 10.74 16.19 7.61
CA GLN A 228 10.89 17.61 7.27
C GLN A 228 10.13 18.51 8.24
N THR A 229 8.93 18.09 8.66
CA THR A 229 8.13 18.81 9.66
C THR A 229 8.84 18.83 11.02
N LEU A 230 9.42 17.71 11.46
CA LEU A 230 10.23 17.63 12.69
C LEU A 230 11.43 18.59 12.69
N LEU A 231 11.99 18.90 11.52
CA LEU A 231 13.08 19.85 11.35
C LEU A 231 12.61 21.31 11.24
N GLY A 232 11.30 21.58 11.30
CA GLY A 232 10.73 22.90 11.05
C GLY A 232 10.81 23.35 9.59
N ASN A 233 11.13 22.45 8.65
CA ASN A 233 11.21 22.76 7.23
C ASN A 233 9.84 22.58 6.53
N GLN A 234 8.90 23.45 6.90
CA GLN A 234 7.51 23.39 6.41
C GLN A 234 7.43 23.50 4.89
N ARG A 235 8.27 24.35 4.27
CA ARG A 235 8.30 24.50 2.81
C ARG A 235 8.60 23.19 2.10
N ALA A 236 9.62 22.45 2.53
CA ALA A 236 9.97 21.16 1.91
C ALA A 236 8.87 20.11 2.12
N ALA A 237 8.22 20.11 3.29
CA ALA A 237 7.07 19.26 3.57
C ALA A 237 5.90 19.55 2.62
N ASP A 238 5.59 20.83 2.38
CA ASP A 238 4.52 21.25 1.46
C ASP A 238 4.86 20.94 -0.01
N GLU A 239 6.10 21.12 -0.43
CA GLU A 239 6.57 20.72 -1.77
C GLU A 239 6.42 19.19 -1.97
N THR A 240 6.72 18.38 -0.95
CA THR A 240 6.54 16.92 -0.99
C THR A 240 5.06 16.54 -1.04
N ARG A 241 4.20 17.17 -0.23
CA ARG A 241 2.72 16.97 -0.28
C ARG A 241 2.15 17.33 -1.65
N ALA A 242 2.52 18.49 -2.19
CA ALA A 242 2.06 18.96 -3.50
C ALA A 242 2.48 18.00 -4.62
N TRP A 243 3.70 17.48 -4.55
CA TRP A 243 4.15 16.44 -5.46
C TRP A 243 3.31 15.17 -5.29
N MET A 244 3.09 14.66 -4.07
CA MET A 244 2.30 13.43 -3.85
C MET A 244 0.85 13.56 -4.36
N ALA A 245 0.23 14.72 -4.20
CA ALA A 245 -1.13 14.98 -4.67
C ALA A 245 -1.27 14.93 -6.20
N THR A 246 -0.19 15.32 -6.92
CA THR A 246 -0.16 15.43 -8.38
C THR A 246 0.61 14.30 -9.07
N ALA A 247 1.39 13.54 -8.32
CA ALA A 247 2.16 12.43 -8.85
C ALA A 247 1.23 11.30 -9.28
N ASN A 248 1.42 10.88 -10.52
CA ASN A 248 0.70 9.77 -11.12
C ASN A 248 1.71 8.68 -11.44
N VAL A 249 1.74 7.65 -10.60
CA VAL A 249 2.78 6.64 -10.68
C VAL A 249 2.30 5.54 -11.61
N ARG A 250 2.80 5.53 -12.85
CA ARG A 250 2.65 4.36 -13.75
C ARG A 250 3.34 3.16 -13.14
N ASP A 251 4.49 3.43 -12.52
CA ASP A 251 5.50 2.42 -12.24
C ASP A 251 5.26 1.70 -10.91
N GLY A 252 4.42 2.27 -10.03
CA GLY A 252 4.09 1.65 -8.76
C GLY A 252 3.41 0.29 -8.95
N LEU A 253 2.33 0.24 -9.75
CA LEU A 253 1.65 -1.02 -10.05
C LEU A 253 2.55 -2.06 -10.73
N SER A 254 3.53 -1.64 -11.56
CA SER A 254 4.47 -2.56 -12.22
C SER A 254 5.64 -2.99 -11.34
N GLN A 255 5.96 -2.27 -10.26
CA GLN A 255 7.03 -2.58 -9.30
C GLN A 255 6.50 -3.21 -8.01
N GLY A 256 5.23 -3.63 -8.01
CA GLY A 256 4.58 -4.20 -6.83
C GLY A 256 4.25 -3.18 -5.74
N ASP A 257 4.25 -1.87 -6.04
CA ASP A 257 3.65 -0.88 -5.14
C ASP A 257 2.13 -1.02 -5.14
N ASP A 258 1.70 -1.74 -4.11
CA ASP A 258 0.57 -1.55 -3.21
C ASP A 258 -0.58 -0.61 -3.70
N PRO A 259 -1.82 -1.13 -3.82
CA PRO A 259 -3.02 -0.32 -4.09
C PRO A 259 -3.30 0.78 -3.04
N ILE A 260 -2.56 0.81 -1.92
CA ILE A 260 -2.52 1.94 -0.98
C ILE A 260 -2.19 3.27 -1.65
N TYR A 261 -1.51 3.30 -2.81
CA TYR A 261 -1.17 4.55 -3.49
C TYR A 261 -2.42 5.42 -3.74
N LEU A 262 -3.54 4.83 -4.18
CA LEU A 262 -4.79 5.57 -4.36
C LEU A 262 -5.31 6.14 -3.03
N TYR A 263 -5.21 5.36 -1.96
CA TYR A 263 -5.56 5.80 -0.61
C TYR A 263 -4.70 6.99 -0.16
N LEU A 264 -3.38 6.88 -0.24
CA LEU A 264 -2.46 7.95 0.15
C LEU A 264 -2.68 9.20 -0.70
N ARG A 265 -2.81 9.06 -2.02
CA ARG A 265 -3.06 10.20 -2.89
C ARG A 265 -4.36 10.92 -2.54
N MET A 266 -5.46 10.20 -2.32
CA MET A 266 -6.73 10.85 -1.96
C MET A 266 -6.67 11.51 -0.58
N ARG A 267 -5.87 10.99 0.36
CA ARG A 267 -5.59 11.64 1.64
C ARG A 267 -4.82 12.96 1.50
N PHE A 268 -3.88 13.06 0.56
CA PHE A 268 -3.08 14.29 0.34
C PHE A 268 -3.67 15.25 -0.70
N GLY A 269 -4.54 14.77 -1.58
CA GLY A 269 -5.13 15.54 -2.69
C GLY A 269 -6.39 16.33 -2.32
N VAL A 270 -6.99 16.08 -1.16
CA VAL A 270 -8.07 16.91 -0.61
C VAL A 270 -7.40 17.98 0.26
N PRO A 271 -7.52 19.29 -0.06
CA PRO A 271 -7.05 20.33 0.85
C PRO A 271 -7.70 20.08 2.22
N PRO A 272 -6.95 20.16 3.33
CA PRO A 272 -7.57 20.01 4.66
C PRO A 272 -8.74 20.98 4.74
N LYS A 273 -9.92 20.49 5.12
CA LYS A 273 -11.03 21.38 5.48
C LYS A 273 -10.50 22.30 6.57
N ALA A 274 -10.51 23.60 6.31
CA ALA A 274 -10.13 24.59 7.31
C ALA A 274 -10.93 24.32 8.60
N GLY A 275 -10.24 23.98 9.69
CA GLY A 275 -10.85 23.82 11.02
C GLY A 275 -10.92 22.40 11.59
N THR A 276 -10.09 21.44 11.18
CA THR A 276 -9.90 20.22 11.98
C THR A 276 -8.50 20.24 12.61
N PRO A 277 -8.37 20.21 13.95
CA PRO A 277 -7.08 20.26 14.65
C PRO A 277 -6.21 19.04 14.37
#